data_AF-A0A8U0WQ08-F1
#
_entry.id   AF-A0A8U0WQ08-F1
#
_cell.length_a   1.000
_cell.length_b   1.000
_cell.length_c   1.000
_cell.angle_alpha   90.00
_cell.angle_beta   90.00
_cell.angle_gamma   90.00
#
_symmetry.space_group_name_H-M   'P 1'
#
loop_
_entity.id
_entity.type
_entity.pdbx_description
1 polymer ?
#
loop_
_entity_poly.entity_id
_entity_poly.type
_entity_poly.pdbx_seq_one_letter_code
_entity_poly.pdbx_strand_id
1 'polypeptide(L)'
;MATEETTYDLLSRHEVIAEFQGLQHIPCRFMTSLCPDRCDHATDVALFKVLEYTKYEKPGEYGDPKHETIYVDVKKKVFNQDPKIQEYCKTLEVGKKYRVCYDHLYLNRNGSRWPERPCTEVTPL
;
A
#
# COMPACT_ATOMS: atom_id res chain seq x y z
N MET A 1 1.74 11.25 29.20
CA MET A 1 2.37 10.93 27.91
C MET A 1 1.43 11.47 26.86
N ALA A 2 1.81 12.53 26.14
CA ALA A 2 0.97 13.08 25.07
C ALA A 2 0.81 12.00 24.01
N THR A 3 -0.43 11.54 23.80
CA THR A 3 -0.78 10.74 22.63
C THR A 3 -0.67 11.68 21.44
N GLU A 4 0.47 11.64 20.77
CA GLU A 4 0.75 12.46 19.59
C GLU A 4 -0.27 12.12 18.50
N GLU A 5 -1.17 13.06 18.20
CA GLU A 5 -2.20 12.88 17.19
C GLU A 5 -1.55 12.89 15.80
N THR A 6 -1.50 11.72 15.15
CA THR A 6 -1.15 11.62 13.73
C THR A 6 -2.39 12.03 12.94
N THR A 7 -2.31 13.14 12.21
CA THR A 7 -3.39 13.59 11.32
C THR A 7 -3.10 13.18 9.89
N TYR A 8 -4.15 13.07 9.08
CA TYR A 8 -4.01 12.73 7.67
C TYR A 8 -5.09 13.38 6.81
N ASP A 9 -4.73 13.67 5.57
CA ASP A 9 -5.65 14.13 4.52
C ASP A 9 -5.83 13.01 3.49
N LEU A 10 -7.08 12.70 3.12
CA LEU A 10 -7.36 11.76 2.03
C LEU A 10 -7.11 12.48 0.70
N LEU A 11 -6.13 12.02 -0.07
CA LEU A 11 -5.80 12.59 -1.38
C LEU A 11 -6.55 11.90 -2.51
N SER A 12 -6.61 10.56 -2.48
CA SER A 12 -7.39 9.77 -3.44
C SER A 12 -7.81 8.44 -2.86
N ARG A 13 -8.96 7.93 -3.28
CA ARG A 13 -9.47 6.60 -2.97
C ARG A 13 -9.61 5.79 -4.25
N HIS A 14 -9.15 4.55 -4.21
CA HIS A 14 -9.08 3.65 -5.36
C HIS A 14 -9.76 2.35 -5.01
N GLU A 15 -10.71 1.92 -5.84
CA GLU A 15 -11.33 0.61 -5.77
C GLU A 15 -11.19 -0.04 -7.14
N VAL A 16 -10.53 -1.20 -7.17
CA VAL A 16 -10.19 -1.89 -8.41
C VAL A 16 -10.53 -3.36 -8.33
N ILE A 17 -10.74 -3.95 -9.51
CA ILE A 17 -10.64 -5.38 -9.73
C ILE A 17 -9.24 -5.64 -10.29
N ALA A 18 -8.46 -6.45 -9.59
CA ALA A 18 -7.08 -6.74 -9.94
C ALA A 18 -6.79 -8.25 -9.85
N GLU A 19 -5.89 -8.73 -10.71
CA GLU A 19 -5.42 -10.10 -10.71
C GLU A 19 -4.17 -10.21 -9.83
N PHE A 20 -4.17 -11.14 -8.88
CA PHE A 20 -3.00 -11.37 -8.03
C PHE A 20 -1.90 -12.08 -8.83
N GLN A 21 -0.74 -11.45 -8.98
CA GLN A 21 0.40 -11.98 -9.73
C GLN A 21 1.37 -12.78 -8.83
N GLY A 22 1.25 -12.66 -7.51
CA GLY A 22 2.11 -13.33 -6.54
C GLY A 22 2.82 -12.37 -5.59
N LEU A 23 3.66 -12.96 -4.74
CA LEU A 23 4.53 -12.21 -3.84
C LEU A 23 5.86 -11.89 -4.55
N GLN A 24 6.34 -10.66 -4.41
CA GLN A 24 7.59 -10.20 -4.98
C GLN A 24 8.47 -9.60 -3.90
N HIS A 25 9.73 -10.04 -3.84
CA HIS A 25 10.75 -9.42 -3.00
C HIS A 25 11.33 -8.20 -3.72
N ILE A 26 11.28 -7.03 -3.08
CA ILE A 26 11.93 -5.81 -3.55
C ILE A 26 13.24 -5.63 -2.76
N PRO A 27 14.42 -5.85 -3.39
CA PRO A 27 15.69 -5.75 -2.70
C PRO A 27 16.03 -4.29 -2.37
N CYS A 28 16.84 -4.11 -1.33
CA CYS A 28 17.46 -2.81 -1.04
C CYS A 28 18.40 -2.42 -2.20
N ARG A 29 18.40 -1.14 -2.56
CA ARG A 29 19.28 -0.59 -3.62
C ARG A 29 20.68 -0.21 -3.14
N PHE A 30 21.02 -0.48 -1.87
CA PHE A 30 22.34 -0.18 -1.27
C PHE A 30 22.80 1.28 -1.39
N MET A 31 21.86 2.24 -1.41
CA MET A 31 22.17 3.66 -1.65
C MET A 31 22.43 4.48 -0.37
N THR A 32 22.49 3.84 0.80
CA THR A 32 22.75 4.53 2.08
C THR A 32 23.85 3.84 2.86
N SER A 33 24.57 4.59 3.70
CA SER A 33 25.65 4.07 4.56
C SER A 33 25.19 3.07 5.62
N LEU A 34 23.86 2.88 5.79
CA LEU A 34 23.26 1.93 6.72
C LEU A 34 22.98 0.55 6.08
N CYS A 35 23.19 0.42 4.76
CA CYS A 35 23.08 -0.87 4.09
C CYS A 35 24.29 -1.76 4.43
N PRO A 36 24.17 -3.10 4.42
CA PRO A 36 23.03 -3.91 4.01
C PRO A 36 21.98 -4.12 5.12
N ASP A 37 22.41 -4.30 6.38
CA ASP A 37 21.56 -4.89 7.43
C ASP A 37 20.82 -3.88 8.34
N ARG A 38 21.10 -2.58 8.23
CA ARG A 38 20.54 -1.56 9.14
C ARG A 38 19.63 -0.53 8.46
N CYS A 39 19.43 -0.64 7.15
CA CYS A 39 18.62 0.31 6.39
C CYS A 39 17.12 -0.05 6.35
N ASP A 40 16.79 -1.32 6.60
CA ASP A 40 15.43 -1.87 6.52
C ASP A 40 14.70 -1.58 5.18
N HIS A 41 15.38 -1.23 4.09
CA HIS A 41 14.70 -0.83 2.85
C HIS A 41 14.13 -2.00 2.04
N ALA A 42 14.67 -3.21 2.20
CA ALA A 42 14.17 -4.38 1.48
C ALA A 42 12.79 -4.80 2.01
N THR A 43 11.82 -4.95 1.13
CA THR A 43 10.44 -5.31 1.50
C THR A 43 9.88 -6.42 0.63
N ASP A 44 8.81 -7.07 1.11
CA ASP A 44 8.06 -8.06 0.36
C ASP A 44 6.68 -7.47 0.06
N VAL A 45 6.26 -7.56 -1.20
CA VAL A 45 4.99 -7.00 -1.65
C VAL A 45 4.13 -8.05 -2.32
N ALA A 46 2.83 -7.95 -2.13
CA ALA A 46 1.83 -8.62 -2.95
C ALA A 46 1.58 -7.79 -4.21
N LEU A 47 1.82 -8.40 -5.37
CA LEU A 47 1.69 -7.77 -6.67
C LEU A 47 0.30 -8.02 -7.24
N PHE A 48 -0.40 -6.95 -7.60
CA PHE A 48 -1.70 -7.02 -8.26
C PHE A 48 -1.67 -6.27 -9.58
N LYS A 49 -2.11 -6.93 -10.65
CA LYS A 49 -2.31 -6.30 -11.96
C LYS A 49 -3.73 -5.78 -12.05
N VAL A 50 -3.90 -4.46 -12.20
CA VAL A 50 -5.22 -3.85 -12.29
C VAL A 50 -5.87 -4.24 -13.61
N LEU A 51 -7.08 -4.80 -13.53
CA LEU A 51 -7.90 -5.14 -14.68
C LEU A 51 -8.92 -4.04 -14.96
N GLU A 52 -9.55 -3.52 -13.91
CA GLU A 52 -10.58 -2.48 -14.01
C GLU A 52 -10.64 -1.62 -12.74
N TYR A 53 -10.97 -0.34 -12.90
CA TYR A 53 -11.32 0.55 -11.80
C TYR A 53 -12.83 0.57 -11.60
N THR A 54 -13.30 0.04 -10.46
CA THR A 54 -14.72 0.09 -10.09
C THR A 54 -15.09 1.45 -9.50
N LYS A 55 -14.19 2.07 -8.74
CA LYS A 55 -14.38 3.41 -8.18
C LYS A 55 -13.05 4.15 -8.08
N TYR A 56 -13.07 5.45 -8.36
CA TYR A 56 -11.90 6.31 -8.21
C TYR A 56 -12.36 7.71 -7.82
N GLU A 57 -11.88 8.18 -6.67
CA GLU A 57 -12.18 9.50 -6.14
C GLU A 57 -10.87 10.22 -5.86
N LYS A 58 -10.70 11.44 -6.38
CA LYS A 58 -9.50 12.26 -6.16
C LYS A 58 -9.89 13.61 -5.56
N PRO A 59 -10.21 13.68 -4.25
CA PRO A 59 -10.52 14.94 -3.59
C PRO A 59 -9.30 15.86 -3.44
N GLY A 60 -8.08 15.31 -3.36
CA GLY A 60 -6.85 16.09 -3.22
C GLY A 60 -6.14 16.36 -4.55
N GLU A 61 -5.60 17.56 -4.73
CA GLU A 61 -4.80 17.95 -5.91
C GLU A 61 -3.64 16.97 -6.18
N TYR A 62 -2.99 16.49 -5.11
CA TYR A 62 -1.84 15.58 -5.12
C TYR A 62 -2.21 14.09 -5.04
N GLY A 63 -3.50 13.74 -5.18
CA GLY A 63 -3.93 12.35 -5.24
C GLY A 63 -3.32 11.58 -6.42
N ASP A 64 -3.11 10.29 -6.22
CA ASP A 64 -2.44 9.45 -7.23
C ASP A 64 -3.38 9.24 -8.42
N PRO A 65 -2.87 9.25 -9.66
CA PRO A 65 -3.65 8.85 -10.82
C PRO A 65 -3.97 7.35 -10.77
N LYS A 66 -4.77 6.88 -11.72
CA LYS A 66 -5.01 5.43 -11.89
C LYS A 66 -3.70 4.71 -12.24
N HIS A 67 -3.48 3.57 -11.61
CA HIS A 67 -2.31 2.73 -11.79
C HIS A 67 -2.68 1.39 -12.46
N GLU A 68 -1.77 0.86 -13.27
CA GLU A 68 -1.92 -0.47 -13.89
C GLU A 68 -1.47 -1.61 -12.96
N THR A 69 -0.71 -1.29 -11.92
CA THR A 69 -0.13 -2.25 -10.99
C THR A 69 -0.18 -1.70 -9.58
N ILE A 70 -0.57 -2.53 -8.63
CA ILE A 70 -0.66 -2.20 -7.21
C ILE A 70 0.30 -3.10 -6.45
N TYR A 71 1.06 -2.50 -5.55
CA TYR A 71 1.97 -3.18 -4.65
C TYR A 71 1.44 -3.00 -3.22
N VAL A 72 1.11 -4.11 -2.56
CA VAL A 72 0.70 -4.09 -1.14
C VAL A 72 1.86 -4.63 -0.31
N ASP A 73 2.40 -3.83 0.60
CA ASP A 73 3.48 -4.28 1.49
C ASP A 73 2.95 -5.34 2.47
N VAL A 74 3.59 -6.51 2.48
CA VAL A 74 3.23 -7.66 3.34
C VAL A 74 4.25 -7.94 4.44
N LYS A 75 5.31 -7.12 4.51
CA LYS A 75 6.40 -7.25 5.48
C LYS A 75 6.33 -6.18 6.57
N LYS A 76 6.11 -4.93 6.17
CA LYS A 76 6.11 -3.76 7.05
C LYS A 76 4.70 -3.34 7.40
N LYS A 77 4.52 -2.78 8.60
CA LYS A 77 3.24 -2.19 9.00
C LYS A 77 3.03 -0.88 8.24
N VAL A 78 1.91 -0.77 7.54
CA VAL A 78 1.47 0.46 6.87
C VAL A 78 0.47 1.17 7.77
N PHE A 79 0.56 2.49 7.87
CA PHE A 79 -0.35 3.28 8.69
C PHE A 79 -1.79 3.14 8.16
N ASN A 80 -2.75 2.87 9.05
CA ASN A 80 -4.16 2.70 8.71
C ASN A 80 -4.49 1.49 7.81
N GLN A 81 -3.57 0.51 7.71
CA GLN A 81 -3.83 -0.78 7.08
C GLN A 81 -4.03 -1.85 8.15
N ASP A 82 -5.10 -2.64 8.01
CA ASP A 82 -5.35 -3.76 8.93
C ASP A 82 -4.26 -4.84 8.72
N PRO A 83 -3.58 -5.31 9.79
CA PRO A 83 -2.54 -6.34 9.68
C PRO A 83 -3.07 -7.65 9.08
N LYS A 84 -4.37 -7.95 9.21
CA LYS A 84 -4.99 -9.13 8.58
C LYS A 84 -4.94 -9.08 7.07
N ILE A 85 -4.94 -7.89 6.46
CA ILE A 85 -4.81 -7.76 5.00
C ILE A 85 -3.43 -8.25 4.56
N GLN A 86 -2.38 -7.96 5.33
CA GLN A 86 -1.02 -8.42 5.02
C GLN A 86 -0.91 -9.94 5.10
N GLU A 87 -1.52 -10.55 6.11
CA GLU A 87 -1.56 -12.01 6.22
C GLU A 87 -2.43 -12.63 5.12
N TYR A 88 -3.58 -12.04 4.82
CA TYR A 88 -4.48 -12.49 3.77
C TYR A 88 -3.79 -12.46 2.41
N CYS A 89 -3.06 -11.39 2.09
CA CYS A 89 -2.27 -11.25 0.86
C CYS A 89 -1.25 -12.40 0.67
N LYS A 90 -0.71 -12.97 1.75
CA LYS A 90 0.22 -14.11 1.68
C LYS A 90 -0.46 -15.44 1.35
N THR A 91 -1.78 -15.51 1.57
CA THR A 91 -2.61 -16.71 1.32
C THR A 91 -3.33 -16.68 -0.03
N LEU A 92 -3.19 -15.60 -0.81
CA LEU A 92 -3.87 -15.46 -2.09
C LEU A 92 -3.33 -16.41 -3.15
N GLU A 93 -4.20 -16.78 -4.07
CA GLU A 93 -3.86 -17.68 -5.17
C GLU A 93 -3.52 -16.87 -6.42
N VAL A 94 -2.35 -17.16 -7.00
CA VAL A 94 -1.86 -16.48 -8.20
C VAL A 94 -2.82 -16.74 -9.37
N GLY A 95 -3.13 -15.68 -10.12
CA GLY A 95 -4.04 -15.70 -11.26
C GLY A 95 -5.52 -15.53 -10.90
N LYS A 96 -5.87 -15.49 -9.61
CA LYS A 96 -7.25 -15.14 -9.21
C LYS A 96 -7.46 -13.63 -9.19
N LYS A 97 -8.71 -13.25 -9.42
CA LYS A 97 -9.15 -11.85 -9.38
C LYS A 97 -9.65 -11.52 -7.98
N TYR A 98 -9.24 -10.35 -7.51
CA TYR A 98 -9.59 -9.81 -6.22
C TYR A 98 -10.06 -8.38 -6.40
N ARG A 99 -11.03 -7.98 -5.59
CA ARG A 99 -11.29 -6.57 -5.36
C ARG A 99 -10.22 -6.04 -4.40
N VAL A 100 -9.53 -5.00 -4.80
CA VAL A 100 -8.51 -4.32 -4.00
C VAL A 100 -8.92 -2.87 -3.84
N CYS A 101 -9.06 -2.44 -2.58
CA CYS A 101 -9.33 -1.07 -2.22
C CYS A 101 -8.11 -0.50 -1.49
N TYR A 102 -7.69 0.70 -1.87
CA TYR A 102 -6.62 1.41 -1.18
C TYR A 102 -6.86 2.91 -1.21
N ASP A 103 -6.37 3.57 -0.17
CA ASP A 103 -6.39 5.02 -0.05
C ASP A 103 -4.99 5.57 -0.25
N HIS A 104 -4.91 6.79 -0.75
CA HIS A 104 -3.70 7.60 -0.73
C HIS A 104 -3.90 8.69 0.32
N LEU A 105 -3.21 8.54 1.43
CA LEU A 105 -3.26 9.44 2.57
C LEU A 105 -2.00 10.30 2.58
N TYR A 106 -2.14 11.57 2.94
CA TYR A 106 -1.01 12.43 3.26
C TYR A 106 -0.92 12.56 4.77
N LEU A 107 0.04 11.85 5.38
CA LEU A 107 0.24 11.89 6.82
C LEU A 107 0.95 13.17 7.25
N ASN A 108 0.59 13.64 8.43
CA ASN A 108 1.30 14.69 9.15
C ASN A 108 1.56 14.24 10.59
N ARG A 109 2.85 14.13 10.94
CA ARG A 109 3.30 13.78 12.28
C ARG A 109 4.54 14.58 12.65
N ASN A 110 4.46 15.32 13.75
CA ASN A 110 5.58 16.09 14.31
C ASN A 110 6.30 17.00 13.28
N GLY A 111 5.53 17.69 12.45
CA GLY A 111 6.05 18.58 11.40
C GLY A 111 6.60 17.86 10.16
N SER A 112 6.69 16.53 10.18
CA SER A 112 7.05 15.71 9.03
C SER A 112 5.79 15.27 8.28
N ARG A 113 5.86 15.29 6.95
CA ARG A 113 4.73 14.91 6.08
C ARG A 113 5.18 13.96 4.99
N TRP A 114 4.39 12.92 4.74
CA TRP A 114 4.70 11.93 3.72
C TRP A 114 3.44 11.21 3.24
N PRO A 115 3.43 10.71 1.99
CA PRO A 115 2.32 9.92 1.48
C PRO A 115 2.37 8.49 2.02
N GLU A 116 1.21 7.96 2.39
CA GLU A 116 0.98 6.55 2.71
C GLU A 116 -0.11 5.98 1.81
N ARG A 117 -0.01 4.68 1.52
CA ARG A 117 -0.96 3.99 0.64
C ARG A 117 -1.53 2.73 1.30
N PRO A 118 -2.29 2.86 2.40
CA PRO A 118 -2.88 1.70 3.05
C PRO A 118 -3.87 1.00 2.13
N CYS A 119 -3.72 -0.32 2.05
CA CYS A 119 -4.77 -1.16 1.53
C CYS A 119 -5.88 -1.28 2.58
N THR A 120 -7.11 -0.95 2.20
CA THR A 120 -8.26 -0.92 3.12
C THR A 120 -9.10 -2.18 3.02
N GLU A 121 -9.12 -2.84 1.85
CA GLU A 121 -9.86 -4.07 1.63
C GLU A 121 -9.21 -4.91 0.53
N VAL A 122 -9.15 -6.22 0.75
CA VAL A 122 -8.84 -7.22 -0.28
C VAL A 122 -9.85 -8.35 -0.15
N THR A 123 -10.69 -8.54 -1.16
CA THR A 123 -11.72 -9.60 -1.17
C THR A 123 -11.71 -10.38 -2.48
N PRO A 124 -11.99 -11.69 -2.45
CA PRO A 124 -12.09 -12.49 -3.67
C PRO A 124 -13.34 -12.10 -4.46
N LEU A 125 -13.26 -12.16 -5.78
CA LEU A 125 -14.40 -11.98 -6.70
C LEU A 125 -15.08 -13.30 -7.05
#